data_AF-A0A3S0CVI1-F1
#
_entry.id   AF-A0A3S0CVI1-F1
#
_cell.length_a   1.000
_cell.length_b   1.000
_cell.length_c   1.000
_cell.angle_alpha   90.00
_cell.angle_beta   90.00
_cell.angle_gamma   90.00
#
_symmetry.space_group_name_H-M   'P 1'
#
loop_
_entity.id
_entity.type
_entity.pdbx_description
1 polymer ?
#
loop_
_entity_poly.entity_id
_entity_poly.type
_entity_poly.pdbx_seq_one_letter_code
_entity_poly.pdbx_strand_id
1 'polypeptide(L)'
;MKKLILSFLIAAIALSGFGCVTNSDGSKQINSKVVLVAELAAYDGTFLYLAQNPASRPKFEKAVENLDILIENGVTVDAFILIIKSLPIKELQSTQGKLIVDNAIIIFGQFRDDIIKLDTLEQAKLLLPVVTAVRDGLVKGLNQ
;
A
#
# COMPACT_ATOMS: atom_id res chain seq x y z
N MET A 1 1.06 -67.58 -40.10
CA MET A 1 2.38 -67.61 -39.44
C MET A 1 2.52 -66.36 -38.59
N LYS A 2 3.02 -66.53 -37.37
CA LYS A 2 3.43 -65.54 -36.36
C LYS A 2 2.35 -64.67 -35.69
N LYS A 3 2.07 -65.11 -34.45
CA LYS A 3 1.35 -64.47 -33.35
C LYS A 3 2.17 -63.29 -32.78
N LEU A 4 1.48 -62.33 -32.16
CA LEU A 4 1.74 -61.70 -30.84
C LEU A 4 0.93 -60.40 -30.79
N ILE A 5 -0.38 -60.48 -30.50
CA ILE A 5 -0.97 -60.22 -29.17
C ILE A 5 -0.50 -58.87 -28.60
N LEU A 6 -1.16 -57.81 -29.08
CA LEU A 6 -1.07 -56.46 -28.55
C LEU A 6 -1.93 -56.42 -27.28
N SER A 7 -1.27 -56.40 -26.12
CA SER A 7 -1.91 -56.48 -24.81
C SER A 7 -2.65 -55.18 -24.49
N PHE A 8 -3.96 -55.31 -24.31
CA PHE A 8 -4.86 -54.36 -23.67
C PHE A 8 -4.46 -54.24 -22.19
N LEU A 9 -4.14 -53.04 -21.71
CA LEU A 9 -4.44 -52.69 -20.33
C LEU A 9 -4.92 -51.24 -20.24
N ILE A 10 -6.23 -51.15 -20.08
CA ILE A 10 -7.01 -49.98 -19.74
C ILE A 10 -6.61 -49.54 -18.34
N ALA A 11 -6.17 -48.29 -18.19
CA ALA A 11 -6.19 -47.60 -16.90
C ALA A 11 -6.87 -46.25 -17.11
N ALA A 12 -8.13 -46.21 -16.70
CA ALA A 12 -8.97 -45.03 -16.63
C ALA A 12 -8.29 -43.95 -15.77
N ILE A 13 -7.89 -42.84 -16.40
CA ILE A 13 -7.65 -41.61 -15.66
C ILE A 13 -8.94 -40.82 -15.74
N ALA A 14 -9.69 -40.95 -14.63
CA ALA A 14 -10.92 -40.27 -14.38
C ALA A 14 -10.76 -38.75 -14.51
N LEU A 15 -11.71 -38.16 -15.24
CA LEU A 15 -12.09 -36.78 -15.06
C LEU A 15 -12.43 -36.53 -13.58
N SER A 16 -11.64 -35.70 -12.92
CA SER A 16 -12.12 -34.86 -11.83
C SER A 16 -11.40 -33.53 -11.97
N GLY A 17 -12.16 -32.52 -12.39
CA GLY A 17 -11.67 -31.19 -12.69
C GLY A 17 -10.89 -30.60 -11.52
N PHE A 18 -9.63 -30.28 -11.77
CA PHE A 18 -8.98 -29.17 -11.09
C PHE A 18 -9.42 -27.89 -11.79
N GLY A 19 -10.69 -27.55 -11.62
CA GLY A 19 -11.13 -26.17 -11.70
C GLY A 19 -10.60 -25.43 -10.48
N CYS A 20 -9.28 -25.21 -10.42
CA CYS A 20 -8.74 -24.17 -9.55
C CYS A 20 -8.90 -22.86 -10.32
N VAL A 21 -10.12 -22.32 -10.29
CA VAL A 21 -10.35 -20.92 -10.61
C VAL A 21 -9.63 -20.13 -9.53
N THR A 22 -8.39 -19.73 -9.79
CA THR A 22 -7.60 -18.83 -8.95
C THR A 22 -8.08 -17.39 -9.20
N ASN A 23 -9.33 -17.10 -8.88
CA ASN A 23 -9.85 -15.73 -8.87
C ASN A 23 -9.79 -15.16 -7.45
N SER A 24 -8.58 -14.93 -6.92
CA SER A 24 -8.47 -14.30 -5.58
C SER A 24 -7.13 -13.62 -5.21
N ASP A 25 -6.13 -13.53 -6.10
CA ASP A 25 -4.82 -12.97 -5.70
C ASP A 25 -4.52 -11.53 -6.16
N GLY A 26 -5.24 -11.00 -7.17
CA GLY A 26 -4.97 -9.65 -7.68
C GLY A 26 -5.21 -8.54 -6.63
N SER A 27 -6.31 -8.63 -5.87
CA SER A 27 -6.68 -7.59 -4.89
C SER A 27 -5.77 -7.58 -3.66
N LYS A 28 -5.37 -8.74 -3.14
CA LYS A 28 -4.40 -8.82 -2.03
C LYS A 28 -3.02 -8.29 -2.42
N GLN A 29 -2.59 -8.55 -3.65
CA GLN A 29 -1.31 -8.06 -4.16
C GLN A 29 -1.31 -6.54 -4.40
N ILE A 30 -2.42 -5.97 -4.89
CA ILE A 30 -2.58 -4.52 -5.03
C ILE A 30 -2.57 -3.86 -3.65
N ASN A 31 -3.32 -4.40 -2.69
CA ASN A 31 -3.42 -3.85 -1.33
C ASN A 31 -2.07 -3.77 -0.60
N SER A 32 -1.23 -4.80 -0.75
CA SER A 32 0.11 -4.82 -0.13
C SER A 32 1.08 -3.84 -0.78
N LYS A 33 1.01 -3.63 -2.10
CA LYS A 33 1.82 -2.63 -2.80
C LYS A 33 1.47 -1.21 -2.36
N VAL A 34 0.18 -0.91 -2.19
CA VAL A 34 -0.33 0.38 -1.72
C VAL A 34 0.27 0.74 -0.36
N VAL A 35 0.22 -0.18 0.60
CA VAL A 35 0.75 0.03 1.95
C VAL A 35 2.26 0.28 1.90
N LEU A 36 3.02 -0.53 1.15
CA LEU A 36 4.47 -0.37 1.01
C LEU A 36 4.86 0.99 0.42
N VAL A 37 4.18 1.42 -0.66
CA VAL A 37 4.51 2.69 -1.31
C VAL A 37 4.15 3.88 -0.42
N ALA A 38 3.06 3.80 0.35
CA ALA A 38 2.70 4.84 1.31
C ALA A 38 3.79 5.03 2.38
N GLU A 39 4.33 3.92 2.90
CA GLU A 39 5.44 3.94 3.84
C GLU A 39 6.71 4.55 3.23
N LEU A 40 7.11 4.09 2.04
CA LEU A 40 8.31 4.59 1.36
C LEU A 40 8.21 6.08 1.01
N ALA A 41 7.05 6.53 0.54
CA ALA A 41 6.81 7.94 0.26
C ALA A 41 6.91 8.79 1.53
N ALA A 42 6.35 8.32 2.65
CA ALA A 42 6.44 8.98 3.95
C ALA A 42 7.89 9.04 4.46
N TYR A 43 8.63 7.94 4.32
CA TYR A 43 10.04 7.82 4.68
C TYR A 43 10.93 8.78 3.86
N ASP A 44 10.98 8.60 2.54
CA ASP A 44 11.85 9.37 1.65
C ASP A 44 11.51 10.86 1.73
N GLY A 45 10.21 11.21 1.70
CA GLY A 45 9.76 12.58 1.77
C GLY A 45 10.14 13.28 3.08
N THR A 46 10.06 12.57 4.20
CA THR A 46 10.49 13.09 5.51
C THR A 46 11.99 13.27 5.57
N PHE A 47 12.75 12.23 5.23
CA PHE A 47 14.21 12.24 5.28
C PHE A 47 14.80 13.34 4.40
N LEU A 48 14.39 13.41 3.13
CA LEU A 48 14.90 14.38 2.16
C LEU A 48 14.53 15.82 2.53
N TYR A 49 13.34 16.03 3.09
CA TYR A 49 12.92 17.36 3.52
C TYR A 49 13.68 17.83 4.75
N LEU A 50 13.84 16.97 5.76
CA LEU A 50 14.53 17.32 7.01
C LEU A 50 16.04 17.48 6.82
N ALA A 51 16.64 16.76 5.87
CA ALA A 51 18.04 16.99 5.48
C ALA A 51 18.28 18.45 5.03
N GLN A 52 17.28 19.09 4.42
CA GLN A 52 17.35 20.48 3.97
C GLN A 52 16.76 21.47 4.99
N ASN A 53 15.85 21.02 5.86
CA ASN A 53 15.07 21.85 6.78
C ASN A 53 15.03 21.25 8.19
N PRO A 54 16.18 21.12 8.90
CA PRO A 54 16.24 20.43 10.18
C PRO A 54 15.36 21.07 11.26
N ALA A 55 15.15 22.38 11.21
CA ALA A 55 14.26 23.12 12.10
C ALA A 55 12.78 22.70 12.00
N SER A 56 12.39 22.00 10.94
CA SER A 56 11.02 21.50 10.76
C SER A 56 10.74 20.17 11.46
N ARG A 57 11.76 19.51 12.05
CA ARG A 57 11.62 18.22 12.75
C ARG A 57 10.44 18.17 13.75
N PRO A 58 10.19 19.18 14.60
CA PRO A 58 9.06 19.15 15.54
C PRO A 58 7.67 19.04 14.87
N LYS A 59 7.54 19.50 13.62
CA LYS A 59 6.27 19.38 12.88
C LYS A 59 6.00 17.94 12.46
N PHE A 60 7.04 17.19 12.09
CA PHE A 60 6.93 15.78 11.72
C PHE A 60 6.69 14.91 12.96
N GLU A 61 7.38 15.19 14.07
CA GLU A 61 7.11 14.54 15.36
C GLU A 61 5.65 14.75 15.77
N LYS A 62 5.14 15.99 15.64
CA LYS A 62 3.74 16.26 15.96
C LYS A 62 2.75 15.53 15.06
N ALA A 63 3.08 15.36 13.78
CA ALA A 63 2.26 14.58 12.87
C ALA A 63 2.23 13.10 13.27
N VAL A 64 3.36 12.52 13.68
CA VAL A 64 3.42 11.14 14.20
C VAL A 64 2.49 10.98 15.41
N GLU A 65 2.59 11.87 16.41
CA GLU A 65 1.70 11.84 17.58
C GLU A 65 0.22 11.88 17.20
N ASN A 66 -0.15 12.76 16.26
CA ASN A 66 -1.53 12.87 15.81
C ASN A 66 -1.99 11.62 15.04
N LEU A 67 -1.10 10.97 14.29
CA LEU A 67 -1.40 9.70 13.61
C LEU A 67 -1.58 8.56 14.62
N ASP A 68 -0.79 8.51 15.70
CA ASP A 68 -0.97 7.54 16.77
C ASP A 68 -2.35 7.70 17.43
N ILE A 69 -2.71 8.92 17.79
CA ILE A 69 -4.05 9.25 18.32
C ILE A 69 -5.15 8.83 17.34
N LEU A 70 -4.96 9.05 16.04
CA LEU A 70 -5.95 8.66 15.03
C LEU A 70 -6.09 7.14 14.89
N ILE A 71 -4.99 6.40 14.95
CA ILE A 71 -4.99 4.93 14.88
C ILE A 71 -5.70 4.35 16.10
N GLU A 72 -5.43 4.88 17.29
CA GLU A 72 -6.03 4.42 18.55
C GLU A 72 -7.53 4.72 18.65
N ASN A 73 -7.98 5.88 18.16
CA ASN A 73 -9.38 6.33 18.27
C ASN A 73 -10.25 5.95 17.06
N GLY A 74 -9.67 5.38 16.01
CA GLY A 74 -10.35 4.99 14.79
C GLY A 74 -10.09 5.94 13.63
N VAL A 75 -9.64 5.35 12.51
CA VAL A 75 -9.16 6.11 11.37
C VAL A 75 -10.31 6.63 10.50
N THR A 76 -10.26 7.92 10.18
CA THR A 76 -11.13 8.56 9.18
C THR A 76 -10.29 9.27 8.13
N VAL A 77 -10.79 9.33 6.90
CA VAL A 77 -10.10 9.98 5.77
C VAL A 77 -9.87 11.46 6.06
N ASP A 78 -10.88 12.15 6.59
CA ASP A 78 -10.80 13.59 6.89
C ASP A 78 -9.75 13.91 7.96
N ALA A 79 -9.72 13.15 9.05
CA ALA A 79 -8.73 13.34 10.11
C ALA A 79 -7.32 13.03 9.60
N PHE A 80 -7.15 11.97 8.80
CA PHE A 80 -5.87 11.65 8.19
C PHE A 80 -5.38 12.79 7.28
N ILE A 81 -6.24 13.31 6.40
CA ILE A 81 -5.90 14.44 5.52
C ILE A 81 -5.51 15.68 6.33
N LEU A 82 -6.25 16.00 7.40
CA LEU A 82 -5.93 17.14 8.26
C LEU A 82 -4.52 17.03 8.83
N ILE A 83 -4.13 15.84 9.30
CA ILE A 83 -2.80 15.59 9.85
C ILE A 83 -1.73 15.73 8.78
N ILE A 84 -1.92 15.11 7.61
CA ILE A 84 -0.92 15.19 6.54
C ILE A 84 -0.78 16.62 6.00
N LYS A 85 -1.86 17.39 5.90
CA LYS A 85 -1.83 18.81 5.51
C LYS A 85 -1.08 19.71 6.50
N SER A 86 -0.86 19.25 7.74
CA SER A 86 -0.06 19.98 8.74
C SER A 86 1.44 19.89 8.47
N LEU A 87 1.89 18.93 7.65
CA LEU A 87 3.29 18.77 7.31
C LEU A 87 3.74 19.91 6.37
N PRO A 88 4.98 20.42 6.52
CA PRO A 88 5.49 21.53 5.72
C PRO A 88 5.99 21.08 4.33
N ILE A 89 5.32 20.08 3.75
CA ILE A 89 5.63 19.47 2.45
C ILE A 89 4.35 19.40 1.64
N LYS A 90 4.47 19.70 0.35
CA LYS A 90 3.32 19.63 -0.56
C LYS A 90 2.92 18.18 -0.83
N GLU A 91 3.92 17.30 -0.90
CA GLU A 91 3.77 15.91 -1.33
C GLU A 91 4.84 15.07 -0.63
N LEU A 92 4.46 13.89 -0.15
CA LEU A 92 5.41 12.86 0.29
C LEU A 92 5.77 12.04 -0.95
N GLN A 93 7.03 12.06 -1.37
CA GLN A 93 7.47 11.44 -2.63
C GLN A 93 8.63 10.49 -2.39
N SER A 94 8.56 9.32 -3.05
CA SER A 94 9.66 8.38 -3.22
C SER A 94 9.90 8.12 -4.71
N THR A 95 10.94 7.34 -5.01
CA THR A 95 11.16 6.79 -6.37
C THR A 95 10.08 5.80 -6.80
N GLN A 96 9.28 5.27 -5.86
CA GLN A 96 8.26 4.24 -6.08
C GLN A 96 6.83 4.79 -6.14
N GLY A 97 6.62 6.04 -5.72
CA GLY A 97 5.29 6.67 -5.75
C GLY A 97 5.22 7.98 -4.98
N LYS A 98 4.07 8.66 -5.11
CA LYS A 98 3.85 9.97 -4.49
C LYS A 98 2.50 10.05 -3.79
N LEU A 99 2.53 10.37 -2.50
CA LEU A 99 1.35 10.74 -1.75
C LEU A 99 1.11 12.25 -1.95
N ILE A 100 0.09 12.56 -2.77
CA ILE A 100 -0.37 13.94 -2.98
C ILE A 100 -1.47 14.24 -1.97
N VAL A 101 -1.33 15.36 -1.29
CA VAL A 101 -2.23 15.76 -0.20
C VAL A 101 -3.24 16.78 -0.71
N ASP A 102 -4.02 16.37 -1.72
CA ASP A 102 -5.18 17.14 -2.19
C ASP A 102 -6.34 16.18 -2.48
N ASN A 103 -7.51 16.45 -1.88
CA ASN A 103 -8.73 15.64 -1.99
C ASN A 103 -8.56 14.10 -1.94
N ALA A 104 -7.74 13.59 -1.02
CA ALA A 104 -7.59 12.14 -0.73
C ALA A 104 -7.11 11.26 -1.91
N ILE A 105 -6.34 11.82 -2.85
CA ILE A 105 -5.81 11.06 -3.98
C ILE A 105 -4.43 10.52 -3.64
N ILE A 106 -4.33 9.22 -3.38
CA ILE A 106 -3.03 8.56 -3.31
C ILE A 106 -2.66 8.09 -4.72
N ILE A 107 -1.61 8.69 -5.27
CA ILE A 107 -1.11 8.34 -6.60
C ILE A 107 0.03 7.36 -6.43
N PHE A 108 -0.25 6.08 -6.67
CA PHE A 108 0.76 5.04 -6.72
C PHE A 108 1.37 5.03 -8.13
N GLY A 109 2.70 5.06 -8.25
CA GLY A 109 3.29 4.91 -9.58
C GLY A 109 4.81 4.95 -9.66
N GLN A 110 5.36 3.89 -10.29
CA GLN A 110 6.18 4.07 -11.50
C GLN A 110 5.32 4.09 -12.79
N PHE A 111 4.01 3.81 -12.67
CA PHE A 111 3.03 3.74 -13.75
C PHE A 111 1.92 4.75 -13.47
N ARG A 112 1.61 5.62 -14.43
CA ARG A 112 0.63 6.72 -14.30
C ARG A 112 -0.83 6.24 -14.13
N ASP A 113 -1.07 4.95 -14.15
CA ASP A 113 -2.40 4.41 -14.47
C ASP A 113 -3.20 3.94 -13.24
N ASP A 114 -2.60 3.84 -12.05
CA ASP A 114 -3.27 3.36 -10.83
C ASP A 114 -3.46 4.49 -9.79
N ILE A 115 -4.36 5.43 -10.10
CA ILE A 115 -4.82 6.42 -9.13
C ILE A 115 -5.78 5.73 -8.15
N ILE A 116 -5.35 5.55 -6.90
CA ILE A 116 -6.19 5.00 -5.84
C ILE A 116 -6.67 6.16 -4.97
N LYS A 117 -7.91 6.55 -5.23
CA LYS A 117 -8.65 7.38 -4.27
C LYS A 117 -8.97 6.53 -3.05
N LEU A 118 -9.02 7.12 -1.86
CA LEU A 118 -9.42 6.39 -0.64
C LEU A 118 -10.89 6.62 -0.28
N ASP A 119 -11.71 7.01 -1.25
CA ASP A 119 -13.10 7.46 -1.05
C ASP A 119 -14.16 6.36 -1.23
N THR A 120 -13.80 5.15 -1.69
CA THR A 120 -14.77 4.04 -1.84
C THR A 120 -14.77 3.05 -0.68
N LEU A 121 -15.91 2.38 -0.44
CA LEU A 121 -16.12 1.39 0.63
C LEU A 121 -15.13 0.21 0.62
N GLU A 122 -14.63 -0.20 -0.56
CA GLU A 122 -13.59 -1.23 -0.69
C GLU A 122 -12.21 -0.70 -0.24
N GLN A 123 -11.93 0.58 -0.48
CA GLN A 123 -10.69 1.25 -0.07
C GLN A 123 -10.73 1.72 1.39
N ALA A 124 -11.90 1.82 2.02
CA ALA A 124 -12.00 2.03 3.47
C ALA A 124 -11.28 0.92 4.26
N LYS A 125 -11.22 -0.31 3.73
CA LYS A 125 -10.43 -1.41 4.32
C LYS A 125 -8.91 -1.18 4.23
N LEU A 126 -8.46 -0.34 3.31
CA LEU A 126 -7.05 0.06 3.15
C LEU A 126 -6.66 1.25 4.01
N LEU A 127 -7.63 2.01 4.52
CA LEU A 127 -7.37 3.25 5.21
C LEU A 127 -6.48 3.05 6.44
N LEU A 128 -6.83 2.15 7.35
CA LEU A 128 -6.00 1.86 8.53
C LEU A 128 -4.59 1.38 8.14
N PRO A 129 -4.41 0.35 7.29
CA PRO A 129 -3.09 -0.05 6.83
C PRO A 129 -2.24 1.07 6.22
N VAL A 130 -2.85 1.94 5.42
CA VAL A 130 -2.17 3.08 4.80
C VAL A 130 -1.77 4.12 5.83
N VAL A 131 -2.65 4.47 6.77
CA VAL A 131 -2.35 5.44 7.84
C VAL A 131 -1.23 4.91 8.73
N THR A 132 -1.25 3.63 9.09
CA THR A 132 -0.16 2.97 9.83
C THR A 132 1.15 3.03 9.04
N ALA A 133 1.13 2.68 7.75
CA ALA A 133 2.31 2.73 6.89
C ALA A 133 2.91 4.15 6.78
N VAL A 134 2.07 5.18 6.60
CA VAL A 134 2.55 6.56 6.56
C VAL A 134 3.19 6.94 7.88
N ARG A 135 2.54 6.63 9.02
CA ARG A 135 3.09 6.87 10.35
C ARG A 135 4.45 6.19 10.54
N ASP A 136 4.59 4.94 10.16
CA ASP A 136 5.85 4.20 10.27
C ASP A 136 6.94 4.78 9.37
N GLY A 137 6.58 5.20 8.16
CA GLY A 137 7.48 5.92 7.26
C GLY A 137 7.99 7.24 7.84
N LEU A 138 7.10 8.05 8.45
CA LEU A 138 7.50 9.29 9.14
C LEU A 138 8.48 9.00 10.28
N VAL A 139 8.19 8.01 11.13
CA VAL A 139 9.07 7.60 12.24
C VAL A 139 10.44 7.17 11.72
N LYS A 140 10.48 6.35 10.66
CA LYS A 140 11.74 5.92 10.06
C LYS A 140 12.54 7.10 9.50
N GLY A 141 11.87 8.05 8.83
CA GLY A 141 12.52 9.23 8.27
C GLY A 141 13.01 10.22 9.33
N LEU A 142 12.36 10.28 10.48
CA LEU A 142 12.80 11.06 11.65
C LEU A 142 14.06 10.48 12.31
N ASN A 143 14.28 9.17 12.23
CA ASN A 143 15.38 8.50 12.92
C ASN A 143 16.65 8.31 12.07
N GLN A 144 16.71 8.94 10.88
CA GLN A 144 17.92 9.08 10.07
C GLN A 144 18.62 10.41 10.36
#